data_AF-A0A851Y1Y0-F1
#
_entry.id   AF-A0A851Y1Y0-F1
#
_cell.length_a   1.000
_cell.length_b   1.000
_cell.length_c   1.000
_cell.angle_alpha   90.00
_cell.angle_beta   90.00
_cell.angle_gamma   90.00
#
_symmetry.space_group_name_H-M   'P 1'
#
loop_
_entity.id
_entity.type
_entity.pdbx_description
1 polymer ?
#
loop_
_entity_poly.entity_id
_entity_poly.type
_entity_poly.pdbx_seq_one_letter_code
_entity_poly.pdbx_strand_id
1 'polypeptide(L)'
;PRQSLRIILQCLNKIPPPPIKVDDAKISPPKRAPPPPKETSPPPLIHHFKLYTEGYQVPPPPPYTAIEAPKGEFGVYLVSPPPRRPYRCKIKAPGFA
;
A
#
# COMPACT_ATOMS: atom_id res chain seq x y z
N PRO A 1 27.51 3.25 1.47
CA PRO A 1 26.47 3.99 2.24
C PRO A 1 26.48 5.53 2.13
N ARG A 2 27.36 6.18 1.33
CA ARG A 2 27.39 7.65 1.23
C ARG A 2 26.14 8.26 0.58
N GLN A 3 25.62 7.60 -0.45
CA GLN A 3 24.47 8.11 -1.22
C GLN A 3 23.14 7.94 -0.47
N SER A 4 22.97 6.86 0.30
CA SER A 4 21.80 6.65 1.15
C SER A 4 21.66 7.75 2.21
N LEU A 5 22.77 8.13 2.87
CA LEU A 5 22.76 9.23 3.84
C LEU A 5 22.36 10.57 3.19
N ARG A 6 22.82 10.83 1.97
CA ARG A 6 22.43 12.02 1.22
C ARG A 6 20.92 12.05 0.92
N ILE A 7 20.34 10.92 0.53
CA ILE A 7 18.90 10.81 0.27
C ILE A 7 18.10 11.04 1.56
N ILE A 8 18.52 10.46 2.69
CA ILE A 8 17.85 10.68 3.99
C ILE A 8 17.81 12.18 4.34
N LEU A 9 18.95 12.87 4.22
CA LEU A 9 19.02 14.31 4.50
C LEU A 9 18.14 15.14 3.53
N GLN A 10 18.08 14.75 2.25
CA GLN A 10 17.20 15.41 1.28
C GLN A 10 15.72 15.18 1.58
N CYS A 11 15.34 13.96 1.98
CA CYS A 11 13.97 13.65 2.36
C CYS A 11 13.55 14.44 3.60
N LEU A 12 14.40 14.55 4.64
CA LEU A 12 14.13 15.35 5.83
C LEU A 12 13.83 16.82 5.51
N ASN A 13 14.56 17.40 4.56
CA ASN A 13 14.36 18.79 4.15
C ASN A 13 13.13 18.99 3.25
N LYS A 14 12.56 17.91 2.69
CA LYS A 14 11.46 17.96 1.72
C LYS A 14 10.20 17.24 2.20
N ILE A 15 10.04 17.01 3.49
CA ILE A 15 8.86 16.31 4.02
C ILE A 15 7.60 17.15 3.75
N PRO A 16 6.65 16.66 2.93
CA PRO A 16 5.37 17.32 2.77
C PRO A 16 4.48 17.08 4.01
N PRO A 17 3.59 18.02 4.35
CA PRO A 17 2.55 17.80 5.36
C PRO A 17 1.55 16.70 4.91
N PRO A 18 0.73 16.16 5.83
CA PRO A 18 -0.27 15.12 5.53
C PRO A 18 -1.20 15.50 4.36
N PRO A 19 -1.78 14.52 3.62
CA PRO A 19 -2.15 13.16 4.08
C PRO A 19 -1.11 12.06 3.81
N ILE A 20 -1.00 11.11 4.75
CA ILE A 20 -0.09 9.94 4.68
C ILE A 20 -0.79 8.70 4.08
N LYS A 21 -2.13 8.68 4.11
CA LYS A 21 -2.96 7.59 3.58
C LYS A 21 -3.84 8.13 2.47
N VAL A 22 -4.25 7.25 1.57
CA VAL A 22 -5.28 7.56 0.56
C VAL A 22 -6.62 7.79 1.26
N ASP A 23 -7.35 8.81 0.84
CA ASP A 23 -8.64 9.22 1.44
C ASP A 23 -9.79 8.22 1.16
N ASP A 24 -9.56 7.21 0.31
CA ASP A 24 -10.51 6.16 0.01
C ASP A 24 -10.63 5.14 1.14
N ALA A 25 -11.71 5.24 1.92
CA ALA A 25 -12.07 4.31 3.00
C ALA A 25 -12.39 2.86 2.53
N LYS A 26 -12.37 2.61 1.22
CA LYS A 26 -12.49 1.26 0.63
C LYS A 26 -11.14 0.54 0.52
N ILE A 27 -10.04 1.30 0.51
CA ILE A 27 -8.67 0.80 0.33
C ILE A 27 -7.86 0.99 1.61
N SER A 28 -7.99 2.15 2.26
CA SER A 28 -7.32 2.45 3.52
C SER A 28 -8.31 2.40 4.69
N PRO A 29 -7.92 1.84 5.85
CA PRO A 29 -8.79 1.84 7.02
C PRO A 29 -8.93 3.27 7.56
N PRO A 30 -10.15 3.69 7.98
CA PRO A 30 -10.39 5.00 8.54
C PRO A 30 -9.58 5.21 9.83
N LYS A 31 -9.29 6.47 10.16
CA LYS A 31 -8.62 6.81 11.42
C LYS A 31 -9.51 6.41 12.61
N ARG A 32 -8.90 5.96 13.71
CA ARG A 32 -9.60 5.58 14.95
C ARG A 32 -10.18 6.78 15.72
N ALA A 33 -9.71 8.00 15.43
CA ALA A 33 -10.22 9.22 16.05
C ALA A 33 -11.68 9.46 15.61
N PRO A 34 -12.51 10.04 16.49
CA PRO A 34 -13.90 10.34 16.14
C PRO A 34 -13.93 11.22 14.88
N PRO A 35 -14.74 10.88 13.87
CA PRO A 35 -14.86 11.71 12.69
C PRO A 35 -15.43 13.08 13.08
N PRO A 36 -15.02 14.17 12.41
CA PRO A 36 -15.66 15.46 12.61
C PRO A 36 -17.16 15.35 12.31
N PRO A 37 -18.03 16.11 13.00
CA PRO A 37 -19.49 16.01 12.90
C PRO A 37 -20.10 16.33 11.52
N LYS A 38 -19.27 16.56 10.49
CA LYS A 38 -19.67 17.03 9.15
C LYS A 38 -19.55 15.97 8.04
N GLU A 39 -19.11 14.73 8.31
CA GLU A 39 -19.03 13.70 7.26
C GLU A 39 -20.30 12.85 7.19
N THR A 40 -21.16 13.20 6.23
CA THR A 40 -22.38 12.50 5.80
C THR A 40 -22.06 11.20 5.04
N SER A 41 -21.17 10.35 5.56
CA SER A 41 -20.76 9.10 4.90
C SER A 41 -21.15 7.87 5.75
N PRO A 42 -21.43 6.70 5.13
CA PRO A 42 -21.90 5.51 5.83
C PRO A 42 -20.95 5.12 6.98
N PRO A 43 -21.46 4.48 8.06
CA PRO A 43 -20.75 4.43 9.33
C PRO A 43 -19.32 3.90 9.14
N PRO A 44 -18.28 4.62 9.59
CA PRO A 44 -16.87 4.27 9.37
C PRO A 44 -16.53 2.86 9.90
N LEU A 45 -17.34 2.36 10.83
CA LEU A 45 -17.28 0.99 11.35
C LEU A 45 -17.62 -0.08 10.29
N ILE A 46 -18.53 0.17 9.34
CA ILE A 46 -18.86 -0.79 8.28
C ILE A 46 -17.66 -0.97 7.35
N HIS A 47 -17.00 0.13 6.98
CA HIS A 47 -15.80 0.08 6.13
C HIS A 47 -14.65 -0.62 6.84
N HIS A 48 -14.42 -0.29 8.12
CA HIS A 48 -13.45 -1.00 8.95
C HIS A 48 -13.77 -2.50 9.00
N PHE A 49 -15.01 -2.87 9.32
CA PHE A 49 -15.41 -4.27 9.42
C PHE A 49 -15.21 -5.01 8.09
N LYS A 50 -15.76 -4.51 6.98
CA LYS A 50 -15.62 -5.14 5.65
C LYS A 50 -14.17 -5.27 5.20
N LEU A 51 -13.33 -4.26 5.48
CA LEU A 51 -11.93 -4.27 5.05
C LEU A 51 -11.10 -5.28 5.85
N TYR A 52 -11.36 -5.45 7.15
CA TYR A 52 -10.65 -6.41 7.99
C TYR A 52 -11.18 -7.85 7.89
N THR A 53 -12.46 -8.04 7.56
CA THR A 53 -13.06 -9.39 7.43
C THR A 53 -12.97 -9.93 6.00
N GLU A 54 -13.41 -9.14 5.01
CA GLU A 54 -13.48 -9.57 3.62
C GLU A 54 -12.28 -9.08 2.78
N GLY A 55 -11.63 -7.99 3.17
CA GLY A 55 -10.58 -7.33 2.36
C GLY A 55 -11.15 -6.41 1.28
N TYR A 56 -10.29 -5.88 0.39
CA TYR A 56 -10.72 -5.07 -0.75
C TYR A 56 -10.55 -5.81 -2.07
N GLN A 57 -11.33 -5.46 -3.09
CA GLN A 57 -11.18 -6.02 -4.42
C GLN A 57 -10.06 -5.28 -5.15
N VAL A 58 -9.08 -6.03 -5.65
CA VAL A 58 -7.96 -5.50 -6.40
C VAL A 58 -8.33 -5.56 -7.90
N PRO A 59 -8.32 -4.44 -8.64
CA PRO A 59 -8.43 -4.49 -10.09
C PRO A 59 -7.23 -5.24 -10.67
N PRO A 60 -7.31 -5.89 -11.84
CA PRO A 60 -6.22 -6.67 -12.40
C PRO A 60 -4.93 -5.82 -12.51
N PRO A 61 -3.89 -6.09 -11.69
CA PRO A 61 -2.68 -5.28 -11.68
C PRO A 61 -1.79 -5.64 -12.88
N PRO A 62 -0.82 -4.76 -13.23
CA PRO A 62 0.26 -5.17 -14.11
C PRO A 62 0.94 -6.41 -13.52
N PRO A 63 1.27 -7.40 -14.36
CA PRO A 63 1.65 -8.73 -13.87
C PRO A 63 2.98 -8.75 -13.12
N TYR A 64 3.83 -7.73 -13.29
CA TYR A 64 5.15 -7.64 -12.67
C TYR A 64 5.50 -6.21 -12.25
N THR A 65 5.96 -6.05 -11.01
CA THR A 65 6.56 -4.79 -10.52
C THR A 65 7.90 -5.10 -9.86
N ALA A 66 8.90 -4.24 -10.10
CA ALA A 66 10.23 -4.40 -9.56
C ALA A 66 10.67 -3.15 -8.80
N ILE A 67 11.39 -3.37 -7.70
CA ILE A 67 12.02 -2.33 -6.90
C ILE A 67 13.51 -2.64 -6.75
N GLU A 68 14.32 -1.60 -6.56
CA GLU A 68 15.74 -1.75 -6.27
C GLU A 68 15.93 -2.10 -4.79
N ALA A 69 16.21 -3.36 -4.50
CA ALA A 69 16.64 -3.78 -3.18
C ALA A 69 18.16 -3.61 -3.04
N PRO A 70 18.70 -3.55 -1.81
CA PRO A 70 20.15 -3.41 -1.59
C PRO A 70 21.01 -4.52 -2.23
N LYS A 71 20.40 -5.65 -2.57
CA LYS A 71 21.04 -6.82 -3.18
C LYS A 71 20.79 -6.93 -4.70
N GLY A 72 20.08 -5.99 -5.31
CA GLY A 72 19.70 -6.02 -6.74
C GLY A 72 18.18 -5.90 -6.95
N GLU A 73 17.72 -6.29 -8.13
CA GLU A 73 16.29 -6.19 -8.50
C GLU A 73 15.43 -7.15 -7.65
N PHE A 74 14.53 -6.59 -6.86
CA PHE A 74 13.50 -7.35 -6.16
C PHE A 74 12.17 -7.17 -6.89
N GLY A 75 11.72 -8.23 -7.55
CA GLY A 75 10.50 -8.23 -8.34
C GLY A 75 9.39 -9.04 -7.69
N VAL A 76 8.16 -8.54 -7.79
CA VAL A 76 6.94 -9.27 -7.41
C VAL A 76 6.07 -9.43 -8.65
N TYR A 77 5.84 -10.69 -9.01
CA TYR A 77 4.88 -11.05 -10.05
C TYR A 77 3.56 -11.43 -9.37
N LEU A 78 2.53 -10.61 -9.56
CA LEU A 78 1.24 -10.78 -8.90
C LEU A 78 0.13 -10.95 -9.95
N VAL A 79 -0.61 -12.05 -9.85
CA VAL A 79 -1.79 -12.33 -10.65
C VAL A 79 -2.98 -12.40 -9.71
N SER A 80 -3.94 -11.49 -9.88
CA SER A 80 -5.19 -11.45 -9.12
C SER A 80 -6.39 -11.37 -10.08
N PRO A 81 -6.95 -12.52 -10.53
CA PRO A 81 -8.32 -12.54 -11.01
C PRO A 81 -9.26 -12.17 -9.85
N PRO A 82 -10.50 -11.74 -10.11
CA PRO A 82 -11.49 -11.50 -9.05
C PRO A 82 -11.79 -12.82 -8.32
N PRO A 83 -11.21 -13.06 -7.12
CA PRO A 83 -11.72 -12.62 -5.81
C PRO A 83 -10.65 -11.83 -4.99
N ARG A 84 -10.98 -11.40 -3.75
CA ARG A 84 -10.16 -10.51 -2.89
C ARG A 84 -8.80 -11.09 -2.42
N ARG A 85 -8.40 -12.25 -2.95
CA ARG A 85 -7.15 -12.94 -2.61
C ARG A 85 -6.28 -13.06 -3.87
N PRO A 86 -4.96 -12.82 -3.78
CA PRO A 86 -4.08 -13.01 -4.92
C PRO A 86 -4.08 -14.50 -5.31
N TYR A 87 -4.22 -14.77 -6.61
CA TYR A 87 -4.20 -16.14 -7.13
C TYR A 87 -2.76 -16.68 -7.18
N ARG A 88 -1.81 -15.83 -7.60
CA ARG A 88 -0.40 -16.19 -7.65
C ARG A 88 0.48 -15.00 -7.30
N CYS A 89 1.36 -15.20 -6.34
CA CYS A 89 2.45 -14.28 -6.02
C CYS A 89 3.78 -15.02 -6.21
N LYS A 90 4.57 -14.63 -7.21
CA LYS A 90 5.94 -15.13 -7.39
C LYS A 90 6.92 -14.02 -7.07
N ILE A 91 7.84 -14.31 -6.16
CA ILE A 91 8.89 -13.40 -5.74
C ILE A 91 10.15 -13.71 -6.56
N LYS A 92 10.70 -12.71 -7.23
CA LYS A 92 12.04 -12.74 -7.82
C LYS A 92 13.01 -12.23 -6.76
N ALA A 93 13.58 -13.14 -5.98
CA ALA A 93 14.57 -12.80 -4.98
C ALA A 93 15.92 -12.46 -5.66
N PRO A 94 16.56 -11.33 -5.31
CA PRO A 94 17.81 -10.92 -5.96
C PRO A 94 18.98 -11.87 -5.70
N GLY A 95 18.93 -12.67 -4.62
CA GLY A 95 19.98 -13.63 -4.27
C GLY A 95 19.73 -15.07 -4.73
N PHE A 96 18.65 -15.33 -5.46
CA PHE A 96 18.36 -16.66 -6.03
C PHE A 96 18.73 -16.76 -7.53
N ALA A 97 19.17 -15.64 -8.12
CA ALA A 97 19.64 -15.53 -9.50
C ALA A 97 21.16 -15.61 -9.57
#